data_AF-A0A484KRF8-F1
#
_entry.id   AF-A0A484KRF8-F1
#
_cell.length_a   1.000
_cell.length_b   1.000
_cell.length_c   1.000
_cell.angle_alpha   90.00
_cell.angle_beta   90.00
_cell.angle_gamma   90.00
#
_symmetry.space_group_name_H-M   'P 1'
#
loop_
_entity.id
_entity.type
_entity.pdbx_description
1 polymer ?
#
loop_
_entity_poly.entity_id
_entity_poly.type
_entity_poly.pdbx_seq_one_letter_code
_entity_poly.pdbx_strand_id
1 'polypeptide(L)'
;MKIDGQTMQFNTPVNAGEVVKEYSGLILLDSESVKEQGIRAKPLRPDQQLQPERLYFLVEPPPQLPAAERFPRRVRSGIQMSAKDRLESLMLARTRSASDMTSAKSSAAARQQTEDGGVRLKLRIPKAELEKLVTQGDRDSEAVEKIMRFCVEQNGRVVGSDDSGLLRNPASHSGLLMKGPKSGEKRVGFGEIQHVA
;
A
#
# COMPACT_ATOMS: atom_id res chain seq x y z
N MET A 1 -15.36 4.55 -33.31
CA MET A 1 -16.27 3.77 -32.46
C MET A 1 -16.54 4.54 -31.18
N LYS A 2 -17.81 4.73 -30.80
CA LYS A 2 -18.20 5.33 -29.53
C LYS A 2 -18.07 4.33 -28.38
N ILE A 3 -18.08 4.81 -27.14
CA ILE A 3 -18.10 3.96 -25.94
C ILE A 3 -19.31 3.02 -25.89
N ASP A 4 -20.43 3.41 -26.52
CA ASP A 4 -21.67 2.62 -26.60
C ASP A 4 -21.56 1.43 -27.56
N GLY A 5 -20.40 1.23 -28.20
CA GLY A 5 -20.19 0.20 -29.22
C GLY A 5 -20.69 0.58 -30.61
N GLN A 6 -21.27 1.76 -30.80
CA GLN A 6 -21.63 2.28 -32.12
C GLN A 6 -20.37 2.49 -32.98
N THR A 7 -20.34 1.88 -34.15
CA THR A 7 -19.26 2.03 -35.14
C THR A 7 -19.69 2.99 -36.24
N MET A 8 -18.73 3.77 -36.73
CA MET A 8 -18.90 4.68 -37.86
C MET A 8 -17.73 4.43 -38.80
N GLN A 9 -18.02 4.33 -40.09
CA GLN A 9 -17.01 4.15 -41.12
C GLN A 9 -16.82 5.47 -41.84
N PHE A 10 -15.56 5.89 -41.98
CA PHE A 10 -15.19 7.10 -42.70
C PHE A 10 -14.30 6.70 -43.87
N ASN A 11 -14.57 7.28 -45.04
CA ASN A 11 -13.70 7.11 -46.20
C ASN A 11 -12.46 8.00 -46.03
N THR A 12 -11.28 7.41 -45.99
CA THR A 12 -10.00 8.15 -45.99
C THR A 12 -9.73 8.79 -47.36
N PRO A 13 -9.13 9.98 -47.43
CA PRO A 13 -8.46 10.73 -46.36
C PRO A 13 -9.41 11.69 -45.62
N VAL A 14 -9.58 11.48 -44.31
CA VAL A 14 -10.36 12.37 -43.43
C VAL A 14 -9.47 12.85 -42.29
N ASN A 15 -9.63 14.12 -41.89
CA ASN A 15 -8.89 14.67 -40.76
C ASN A 15 -9.61 14.36 -39.45
N ALA A 16 -8.84 14.13 -38.38
CA ALA A 16 -9.40 13.98 -37.04
C ALA A 16 -10.25 15.19 -36.63
N GLY A 17 -9.86 16.40 -37.03
CA GLY A 17 -10.59 17.63 -36.75
C GLY A 17 -11.98 17.69 -37.40
N GLU A 18 -12.20 17.03 -38.54
CA GLU A 18 -13.53 16.97 -39.18
C GLU A 18 -14.47 16.09 -38.37
N VAL A 19 -13.99 14.94 -37.89
CA VAL A 19 -14.75 14.02 -37.03
C VAL A 19 -15.03 14.66 -35.66
N VAL A 20 -14.07 15.38 -35.08
CA VAL A 20 -14.24 16.03 -33.77
C VAL A 20 -15.23 17.21 -33.83
N LYS A 21 -15.35 17.90 -34.97
CA LYS A 21 -16.34 18.97 -35.14
C LYS A 21 -17.78 18.47 -35.06
N GLU A 22 -18.06 17.31 -35.65
CA GLU A 22 -19.38 16.68 -35.61
C GLU A 22 -19.74 16.20 -34.19
N TYR A 23 -18.72 15.91 -33.38
CA TYR A 23 -18.84 15.39 -32.02
C TYR A 23 -18.13 16.29 -31.00
N SER A 24 -18.58 17.53 -30.90
CA SER A 24 -18.01 18.52 -29.97
C SER A 24 -18.08 18.03 -28.51
N GLY A 25 -16.94 18.05 -27.81
CA GLY A 25 -16.83 17.60 -26.42
C GLY A 25 -16.28 16.19 -26.26
N LEU A 26 -16.18 15.41 -27.34
CA LEU A 26 -15.53 14.10 -27.33
C LEU A 26 -14.09 14.20 -27.84
N ILE A 27 -13.21 13.36 -27.30
CA ILE A 27 -11.83 13.20 -27.75
C ILE A 27 -11.71 11.97 -28.64
N LEU A 28 -10.93 12.10 -29.71
CA LEU A 28 -10.61 11.01 -30.61
C LEU A 28 -9.27 10.38 -30.20
N LEU A 29 -9.25 9.06 -30.01
CA LEU A 29 -8.10 8.30 -29.54
C LEU A 29 -7.80 7.13 -30.48
N ASP A 30 -6.51 6.84 -30.66
CA ASP A 30 -6.05 5.71 -31.47
C ASP A 30 -6.17 4.41 -30.68
N SER A 31 -6.68 3.36 -31.31
CA SER A 31 -6.78 2.05 -30.64
C SER A 31 -5.45 1.47 -30.21
N GLU A 32 -4.38 1.68 -30.98
CA GLU A 32 -3.02 1.27 -30.61
C GLU A 32 -2.53 2.04 -29.37
N SER A 33 -2.68 3.36 -29.36
CA SER A 33 -2.30 4.19 -28.21
C SER A 33 -3.11 3.84 -26.96
N VAL A 34 -4.39 3.50 -27.11
CA VAL A 34 -5.25 3.05 -26.00
C VAL A 34 -4.82 1.66 -25.50
N LYS A 35 -4.37 0.75 -26.37
CA LYS A 35 -3.81 -0.54 -25.93
C LYS A 35 -2.54 -0.36 -25.10
N GLU A 36 -1.66 0.55 -25.52
CA GLU A 36 -0.36 0.78 -24.85
C GLU A 36 -0.48 1.62 -23.58
N GLN A 37 -1.30 2.67 -23.62
CA GLN A 37 -1.34 3.71 -22.58
C GLN A 37 -2.66 3.72 -21.78
N GLY A 38 -3.68 2.97 -22.22
CA GLY A 38 -5.00 2.94 -21.61
C GLY A 38 -5.62 4.35 -21.51
N ILE A 39 -6.04 4.70 -20.30
CA ILE A 39 -6.68 6.00 -19.96
C ILE A 39 -5.72 7.19 -20.20
N ARG A 40 -4.41 6.94 -20.32
CA ARG A 40 -3.40 7.99 -20.56
C ARG A 40 -3.08 8.21 -22.04
N ALA A 41 -3.78 7.52 -22.94
CA ALA A 41 -3.60 7.69 -24.37
C ALA A 41 -3.74 9.16 -24.76
N LYS A 42 -2.81 9.62 -25.61
CA LYS A 42 -2.81 10.99 -26.08
C LYS A 42 -3.94 11.19 -27.11
N PRO A 43 -4.79 12.22 -26.95
CA PRO A 43 -5.76 12.62 -27.98
C PRO A 43 -5.08 12.90 -29.32
N LEU A 44 -5.75 12.50 -30.41
CA LEU A 44 -5.30 12.84 -31.75
C LEU A 44 -5.29 14.34 -31.99
N ARG A 45 -4.30 14.80 -32.77
CA ARG A 45 -4.24 16.20 -33.21
C ARG A 45 -5.32 16.46 -34.27
N PRO A 46 -5.98 17.63 -34.27
CA PRO A 46 -7.02 17.94 -35.24
C PRO A 46 -6.51 17.92 -36.70
N ASP A 47 -5.25 18.29 -36.90
CA ASP A 47 -4.61 18.34 -38.22
C ASP A 47 -4.09 16.96 -38.69
N GLN A 48 -4.21 15.93 -37.86
CA GLN A 48 -3.71 14.60 -38.19
C GLN A 48 -4.76 13.82 -38.98
N GLN A 49 -4.35 13.28 -40.12
CA GLN A 49 -5.18 12.41 -40.95
C GLN A 49 -5.37 11.03 -40.31
N LEU A 50 -6.60 10.53 -40.39
CA LEU A 50 -6.93 9.17 -40.00
C LEU A 50 -6.35 8.19 -41.01
N GLN A 51 -5.80 7.09 -40.50
CA GLN A 51 -5.22 6.02 -41.29
C GLN A 51 -6.31 5.04 -41.71
N PRO A 52 -6.20 4.46 -42.91
CA PRO A 52 -7.11 3.41 -43.35
C PRO A 52 -6.99 2.17 -42.45
N GLU A 53 -8.08 1.39 -42.36
CA GLU A 53 -8.16 0.13 -41.61
C GLU A 53 -7.81 0.22 -40.11
N ARG A 54 -7.70 1.43 -39.57
CA ARG A 54 -7.46 1.66 -38.14
C ARG A 54 -8.74 1.97 -37.39
N LEU A 55 -8.81 1.45 -36.16
CA LEU A 55 -9.90 1.74 -35.25
C LEU A 55 -9.54 2.94 -34.36
N TYR A 56 -10.47 3.89 -34.30
CA TYR A 56 -10.40 5.08 -33.45
C TYR A 56 -11.55 5.05 -32.46
N PHE A 57 -11.27 5.42 -31.21
CA PHE A 57 -12.25 5.53 -30.14
C PHE A 57 -12.65 6.98 -29.95
N LEU A 58 -13.95 7.23 -29.88
CA LEU A 58 -14.52 8.52 -29.56
C LEU A 58 -15.01 8.44 -28.11
N VAL A 59 -14.33 9.15 -27.22
CA VAL A 59 -14.49 9.02 -25.77
C VAL A 59 -14.74 10.38 -25.15
N GLU A 60 -15.62 10.45 -24.15
CA GLU A 60 -15.76 11.67 -23.35
C GLU A 60 -14.52 11.82 -22.45
N PRO A 61 -13.81 12.95 -22.49
CA PRO A 61 -12.65 13.15 -21.64
C PRO A 61 -13.10 13.08 -20.18
N PRO A 62 -12.42 12.31 -19.31
CA PRO A 62 -12.75 12.28 -17.90
C PRO A 62 -12.62 13.70 -17.32
N PRO A 63 -13.45 14.07 -16.32
CA PRO A 63 -13.35 15.37 -15.67
C PRO A 63 -11.90 15.61 -15.28
N GLN A 64 -11.32 16.70 -15.79
CA GLN A 64 -9.97 17.10 -15.43
C GLN A 64 -9.98 17.58 -13.99
N LEU A 65 -9.94 16.65 -13.04
CA LEU A 65 -9.64 16.98 -11.66
C LEU A 65 -8.26 17.67 -11.68
N PRO A 66 -8.13 18.85 -11.05
CA PRO A 66 -6.88 19.58 -11.04
C PRO A 66 -5.78 18.65 -10.55
N ALA A 67 -4.59 18.75 -11.13
CA ALA A 67 -3.46 17.88 -10.82
C ALA A 67 -3.12 17.80 -9.31
N ALA A 68 -3.63 18.75 -8.52
CA ALA A 68 -3.59 18.80 -7.05
C ALA A 68 -4.37 17.66 -6.35
N GLU A 69 -5.40 17.10 -6.98
CA GLU A 69 -6.30 16.10 -6.36
C GLU A 69 -6.04 14.66 -6.86
N ARG A 70 -4.99 14.48 -7.67
CA ARG A 70 -4.47 13.13 -7.92
C ARG A 70 -3.95 12.60 -6.60
N PHE A 71 -4.68 11.66 -5.99
CA PHE A 71 -4.31 10.96 -4.77
C PHE A 71 -2.79 10.85 -4.62
N PRO A 72 -2.20 11.35 -3.52
CA PRO A 72 -0.77 11.40 -3.35
C PRO A 72 -0.22 9.98 -3.41
N ARG A 73 0.30 9.59 -4.57
CA ARG A 73 0.95 8.30 -4.79
C ARG A 73 2.27 8.33 -4.05
N ARG A 74 2.18 8.00 -2.76
CA ARG A 74 3.24 7.98 -1.76
C ARG A 74 3.83 9.37 -1.55
N VAL A 75 3.84 9.81 -0.30
CA VAL A 75 4.61 10.96 0.15
C VAL A 75 6.08 10.70 -0.23
N ARG A 76 6.49 11.20 -1.39
CA ARG A 76 7.90 11.40 -1.71
C ARG A 76 8.26 12.63 -0.91
N SER A 77 8.94 12.41 0.21
CA SER A 77 9.56 13.53 0.91
C SER A 77 10.43 14.26 -0.13
N GLY A 78 10.12 15.54 -0.35
CA GLY A 78 10.86 16.42 -1.25
C GLY A 78 12.22 16.76 -0.65
N ILE A 79 13.06 15.75 -0.48
CA ILE A 79 14.33 15.86 0.23
C ILE A 79 15.38 16.33 -0.78
N GLN A 80 15.47 17.65 -0.98
CA GLN A 80 16.65 18.29 -1.57
C GLN A 80 17.77 18.41 -0.53
N MET A 81 18.15 17.31 0.11
CA MET A 81 19.29 17.30 1.04
C MET A 81 20.56 17.01 0.24
N SER A 82 21.58 17.86 0.43
CA SER A 82 22.93 17.62 -0.05
C SER A 82 23.49 16.31 0.51
N ALA A 83 24.41 15.66 -0.21
CA ALA A 83 25.03 14.40 0.24
C ALA A 83 25.69 14.53 1.61
N LYS A 84 26.25 15.71 1.91
CA LYS A 84 26.85 16.04 3.21
C LYS A 84 25.79 16.04 4.33
N ASP A 85 24.67 16.70 4.08
CA ASP A 85 23.58 16.85 5.05
C ASP A 85 22.91 15.50 5.37
N ARG A 86 22.82 14.61 4.37
CA ARG A 86 22.38 13.21 4.56
C ARG A 86 23.37 12.41 5.42
N LEU A 87 24.67 12.60 5.24
CA LEU A 87 25.71 11.91 6.01
C LEU A 87 25.71 12.36 7.47
N GLU A 88 25.62 13.65 7.73
CA GLU A 88 25.57 14.20 9.08
C GLU A 88 24.34 13.71 9.84
N SER A 89 23.15 13.70 9.21
CA SER A 89 21.94 13.15 9.82
C SER A 89 22.06 11.65 10.13
N LEU A 90 22.72 10.87 9.28
CA LEU A 90 22.96 9.44 9.49
C LEU A 90 24.00 9.21 10.60
N MET A 91 25.05 10.04 10.65
CA MET A 91 26.06 10.00 11.71
C MET A 91 25.44 10.36 13.05
N LEU A 92 24.63 11.42 13.14
CA LEU A 92 23.90 11.80 14.36
C LEU A 92 22.94 10.71 14.84
N ALA A 93 22.19 10.08 13.91
CA ALA A 93 21.31 8.96 14.23
C ALA A 93 22.11 7.75 14.75
N ARG A 94 23.28 7.48 14.16
CA ARG A 94 24.14 6.36 14.55
C ARG A 94 24.92 6.62 15.83
N THR A 95 25.33 7.86 16.10
CA THR A 95 26.08 8.25 17.31
C THR A 95 25.19 8.38 18.53
N ARG A 96 23.92 8.81 18.38
CA ARG A 96 22.92 8.74 19.45
C ARG A 96 22.51 7.31 19.81
N SER A 97 22.58 6.38 18.86
CA SER A 97 22.19 4.97 19.06
C SER A 97 23.22 4.16 19.86
N ALA A 98 24.45 4.64 20.05
CA ALA A 98 25.51 3.92 20.77
C ALA A 98 25.90 4.55 22.12
N SER A 99 25.47 5.79 22.41
CA SER A 99 25.83 6.48 23.66
C SER A 99 24.80 6.34 24.78
N ASP A 100 23.56 5.93 24.50
CA ASP A 100 22.52 5.66 25.52
C ASP A 100 22.03 4.20 25.51
N MET A 101 22.81 3.28 24.95
CA MET A 101 22.45 1.86 24.92
C MET A 101 23.17 1.04 25.98
N THR A 102 22.96 1.37 27.24
CA THR A 102 23.17 0.46 28.37
C THR A 102 21.85 0.00 28.99
N SER A 103 20.80 -0.24 28.19
CA SER A 103 19.69 -1.16 28.53
C SER A 103 18.60 -1.18 27.44
N ALA A 104 18.81 -1.87 26.33
CA ALA A 104 17.67 -2.36 25.54
C ALA A 104 18.06 -3.62 24.77
N LYS A 105 17.57 -4.74 25.29
CA LYS A 105 17.33 -5.93 24.51
C LYS A 105 15.93 -6.43 24.84
N SER A 106 14.93 -5.92 24.13
CA SER A 106 13.71 -6.66 23.82
C SER A 106 12.89 -5.94 22.77
N SER A 107 12.63 -6.71 21.71
CA SER A 107 11.83 -6.48 20.52
C SER A 107 10.43 -5.88 20.70
N ALA A 108 10.09 -4.98 19.77
CA ALA A 108 8.82 -4.89 19.05
C ALA A 108 7.53 -5.34 19.76
N ALA A 109 6.85 -4.41 20.43
CA ALA A 109 5.40 -4.18 20.30
C ALA A 109 4.99 -2.92 21.10
N ALA A 110 4.44 -1.92 20.40
CA ALA A 110 3.60 -0.84 20.91
C ALA A 110 3.94 -0.25 22.31
N ARG A 111 4.94 0.65 22.36
CA ARG A 111 5.11 1.57 23.48
C ARG A 111 4.13 2.73 23.35
N GLN A 112 3.02 2.68 24.10
CA GLN A 112 2.49 3.87 24.76
C GLN A 112 3.31 3.99 26.04
N GLN A 113 4.25 4.94 26.07
CA GLN A 113 4.99 5.31 27.27
C GLN A 113 4.02 5.99 28.23
N THR A 114 3.65 5.31 29.30
CA THR A 114 3.29 5.95 30.57
C THR A 114 4.55 6.02 31.40
N GLU A 115 4.77 7.14 32.08
CA GLU A 115 6.05 7.56 32.70
C GLU A 115 6.43 6.78 33.97
N ASP A 116 5.94 5.57 34.13
CA ASP A 116 6.26 4.71 35.26
C ASP A 116 6.51 3.30 34.72
N GLY A 117 7.53 2.61 35.23
CA GLY A 117 8.15 1.41 34.66
C GLY A 117 7.27 0.14 34.59
N GLY A 118 5.96 0.27 34.40
CA GLY A 118 4.99 -0.81 34.33
C GLY A 118 4.97 -1.55 32.99
N VAL A 119 4.75 -2.87 33.06
CA VAL A 119 4.53 -3.74 31.90
C VAL A 119 3.05 -3.68 31.51
N ARG A 120 2.75 -3.39 30.23
CA ARG A 120 1.39 -3.41 29.70
C ARG A 120 1.10 -4.75 29.02
N LEU A 121 0.07 -5.45 29.49
CA LEU A 121 -0.40 -6.72 28.93
C LEU A 121 -1.72 -6.53 28.18
N LYS A 122 -1.91 -7.28 27.07
CA LYS A 122 -3.20 -7.38 26.37
C LYS A 122 -3.76 -8.77 26.61
N LEU A 123 -4.92 -8.85 27.27
CA LEU A 123 -5.61 -10.09 27.61
C LEU A 123 -6.96 -10.15 26.86
N ARG A 124 -7.42 -11.35 26.51
CA ARG A 124 -8.71 -11.57 25.83
C ARG A 124 -9.71 -12.13 26.83
N ILE A 125 -10.75 -11.37 27.12
CA ILE A 125 -11.84 -11.77 28.03
C ILE A 125 -13.12 -11.92 27.20
N PRO A 126 -13.87 -13.02 27.34
CA PRO A 126 -15.20 -13.18 26.74
C PRO A 126 -16.14 -12.06 27.18
N LYS A 127 -16.90 -11.49 26.24
CA LYS A 127 -17.81 -10.35 26.50
C LYS A 127 -18.84 -10.67 27.59
N ALA A 128 -19.40 -11.88 27.59
CA ALA A 128 -20.37 -12.32 28.57
C ALA A 128 -19.83 -12.40 30.01
N GLU A 129 -18.53 -12.68 30.17
CA GLU A 129 -17.88 -12.72 31.48
C GLU A 129 -17.50 -11.31 31.93
N LEU A 130 -17.00 -10.49 31.01
CA LEU A 130 -16.69 -9.08 31.27
C LEU A 130 -17.94 -8.31 31.75
N GLU A 131 -19.08 -8.48 31.09
CA GLU A 131 -20.33 -7.83 31.47
C GLU A 131 -20.80 -8.22 32.88
N LYS A 132 -20.65 -9.50 33.27
CA LYS A 132 -20.97 -9.97 34.64
C LYS A 132 -20.04 -9.35 35.68
N LEU A 133 -18.74 -9.31 35.39
CA LEU A 133 -17.73 -8.75 36.30
C LEU A 133 -17.90 -7.25 36.50
N VAL A 134 -18.32 -6.53 35.45
CA VAL A 134 -18.63 -5.09 35.51
C VAL A 134 -19.93 -4.85 36.27
N THR A 135 -21.00 -5.60 35.98
CA THR A 135 -22.31 -5.43 36.66
C THR A 135 -22.34 -5.89 38.11
N GLN A 136 -21.44 -6.80 38.51
CA GLN A 136 -21.27 -7.23 39.89
C GLN A 136 -20.39 -6.25 40.71
N GLY A 137 -19.72 -5.29 40.07
CA GLY A 137 -18.98 -4.24 40.76
C GLY A 137 -19.87 -3.01 40.94
N ASP A 138 -20.05 -2.54 42.17
CA ASP A 138 -20.77 -1.30 42.42
C ASP A 138 -19.92 -0.06 42.05
N ARG A 139 -18.60 -0.23 41.96
CA ARG A 139 -17.62 0.82 41.62
C ARG A 139 -16.64 0.32 40.55
N ASP A 140 -16.19 1.26 39.72
CA ASP A 140 -15.22 0.99 38.64
C ASP A 140 -13.92 0.36 39.16
N SER A 141 -13.43 0.77 40.34
CA SER A 141 -12.22 0.20 40.95
C SER A 141 -12.41 -1.27 41.34
N GLU A 142 -13.57 -1.62 41.91
CA GLU A 142 -13.90 -2.98 42.31
C GLU A 142 -14.10 -3.90 41.10
N ALA A 143 -14.68 -3.36 40.00
CA ALA A 143 -14.80 -4.08 38.74
C ALA A 143 -13.43 -4.39 38.13
N VAL A 144 -12.50 -3.43 38.14
CA VAL A 144 -11.12 -3.63 37.64
C VAL A 144 -10.37 -4.70 38.44
N GLU A 145 -10.49 -4.68 39.77
CA GLU A 145 -9.88 -5.72 40.63
C GLU A 145 -10.46 -7.11 40.37
N LYS A 146 -11.78 -7.22 40.19
CA LYS A 146 -12.44 -8.48 39.84
C LYS A 146 -12.01 -8.99 38.46
N ILE A 147 -11.88 -8.11 37.48
CA ILE A 147 -11.37 -8.43 36.14
C ILE A 147 -9.91 -8.92 36.21
N MET A 148 -9.08 -8.25 37.00
CA MET A 148 -7.67 -8.63 37.16
C MET A 148 -7.53 -10.01 37.81
N ARG A 149 -8.28 -10.27 38.88
CA ARG A 149 -8.33 -11.57 39.55
C ARG A 149 -8.80 -12.67 38.60
N PHE A 150 -9.86 -12.42 37.84
CA PHE A 150 -10.37 -13.33 36.82
C PHE A 150 -9.29 -13.69 35.79
N CYS A 151 -8.57 -12.70 35.27
CA CYS A 151 -7.48 -12.92 34.33
C CYS A 151 -6.32 -13.75 34.90
N VAL A 152 -5.95 -13.53 36.16
CA VAL A 152 -4.88 -14.30 36.82
C VAL A 152 -5.31 -15.75 37.04
N GLU A 153 -6.56 -15.99 37.42
CA GLU A 153 -7.13 -17.33 37.63
C GLU A 153 -7.32 -18.10 36.32
N GLN A 154 -7.77 -17.45 35.24
CA GLN A 154 -7.98 -18.07 33.93
C GLN A 154 -6.67 -18.54 33.28
N ASN A 155 -5.56 -17.83 33.51
CA ASN A 155 -4.24 -18.21 33.02
C ASN A 155 -3.72 -19.54 33.62
N GLY A 156 -4.32 -20.01 34.73
CA GLY A 156 -4.04 -21.34 35.31
C GLY A 156 -4.89 -22.48 34.74
N ARG A 157 -5.91 -22.18 33.90
CA ARG A 157 -6.82 -23.16 33.28
C ARG A 157 -6.70 -23.11 31.75
N VAL A 158 -5.52 -23.43 31.22
CA VAL A 158 -5.42 -23.86 29.81
C VAL A 158 -5.94 -25.30 29.74
N VAL A 159 -7.26 -25.44 29.59
CA VAL A 159 -7.89 -26.67 29.09
C VAL A 159 -8.59 -26.31 27.80
N GLY A 160 -8.08 -26.89 26.72
CA GLY A 160 -8.59 -26.74 25.37
C GLY A 160 -10.03 -27.20 25.21
N SER A 161 -10.76 -26.47 24.38
CA SER A 161 -11.93 -26.99 23.69
C SER A 161 -11.72 -26.63 22.23
N ASP A 162 -11.09 -27.57 21.53
CA ASP A 162 -11.06 -27.62 20.07
C ASP A 162 -12.40 -28.16 19.55
N ASP A 163 -12.71 -27.72 18.32
CA ASP A 163 -13.81 -28.09 17.42
C ASP A 163 -15.05 -27.16 17.49
N SER A 164 -15.31 -26.27 16.53
CA SER A 164 -15.22 -26.43 15.07
C SER A 164 -15.08 -25.07 14.35
N GLY A 165 -14.27 -25.04 13.27
CA GLY A 165 -14.38 -24.00 12.22
C GLY A 165 -13.10 -23.32 11.72
N LEU A 166 -12.25 -24.09 11.04
CA LEU A 166 -11.31 -23.66 9.97
C LEU A 166 -10.09 -22.80 10.34
N LEU A 167 -8.93 -23.44 10.46
CA LEU A 167 -7.75 -23.21 9.59
C LEU A 167 -6.75 -24.36 9.81
N ARG A 168 -6.73 -25.31 8.88
CA ARG A 168 -5.84 -26.48 8.86
C ARG A 168 -4.46 -26.06 8.35
N ASN A 169 -3.47 -26.01 9.24
CA ASN A 169 -2.06 -26.20 8.89
C ASN A 169 -1.75 -27.70 8.97
N PRO A 170 -1.13 -28.32 7.95
CA PRO A 170 -0.49 -29.61 8.14
C PRO A 170 0.90 -29.43 8.76
N ALA A 171 1.00 -29.96 9.98
CA ALA A 171 2.06 -30.83 10.49
C ALA A 171 3.53 -30.47 10.25
N SER A 172 4.18 -30.26 11.39
CA SER A 172 5.58 -30.58 11.69
C SER A 172 5.96 -31.99 11.20
N HIS A 173 7.10 -32.11 10.53
CA HIS A 173 7.97 -33.29 10.68
C HIS A 173 9.42 -32.89 10.43
N SER A 174 10.23 -33.16 11.45
CA SER A 174 11.55 -33.81 11.36
C SER A 174 12.56 -33.32 10.32
N GLY A 175 13.59 -32.64 10.83
CA GLY A 175 15.00 -32.71 10.40
C GLY A 175 15.32 -32.79 8.91
N LEU A 176 15.82 -31.69 8.35
CA LEU A 176 16.82 -31.71 7.28
C LEU A 176 17.49 -30.33 7.20
N LEU A 177 18.82 -30.33 7.18
CA LEU A 177 19.65 -29.15 6.99
C LEU A 177 19.23 -28.42 5.72
N MET A 178 18.68 -27.21 5.83
CA MET A 178 18.48 -26.35 4.66
C MET A 178 19.26 -25.05 4.85
N LYS A 179 20.30 -24.94 4.03
CA LYS A 179 21.16 -23.78 3.76
C LYS A 179 20.43 -22.46 3.98
N GLY A 180 21.05 -21.57 4.75
CA GLY A 180 20.59 -20.19 4.93
C GLY A 180 20.41 -19.44 3.60
N PRO A 181 19.60 -18.37 3.58
CA PRO A 181 19.34 -17.60 2.37
C PRO A 181 20.64 -16.94 1.92
N LYS A 182 21.13 -17.34 0.75
CA LYS A 182 22.23 -16.64 0.07
C LYS A 182 21.74 -15.22 -0.24
N SER A 183 22.43 -14.23 0.32
CA SER A 183 22.33 -12.84 -0.10
C SER A 183 22.60 -12.76 -1.61
N GLY A 184 21.57 -12.49 -2.40
CA GLY A 184 21.73 -12.21 -3.82
C GLY A 184 22.56 -10.94 -3.98
N GLU A 185 23.80 -11.09 -4.45
CA GLU A 185 24.68 -10.00 -4.85
C GLU A 185 24.02 -9.27 -6.03
N LYS A 186 23.48 -8.08 -5.77
CA LYS A 186 22.92 -7.22 -6.83
C LYS A 186 24.09 -6.65 -7.64
N ARG A 187 24.46 -7.36 -8.70
CA ARG A 187 25.36 -6.82 -9.72
C ARG A 187 24.65 -5.70 -10.47
N VAL A 188 25.11 -4.47 -10.23
CA VAL A 188 24.79 -3.32 -11.08
C VAL A 188 25.73 -3.36 -12.29
N GLY A 189 25.18 -3.66 -13.46
CA GLY A 189 25.89 -3.51 -14.72
C GLY A 189 25.79 -2.05 -15.15
N PHE A 190 26.94 -1.39 -15.37
CA PHE A 190 26.98 -0.09 -16.01
C PHE A 190 27.02 -0.32 -17.53
N GLY A 191 25.98 0.12 -18.23
CA GLY A 191 25.98 0.18 -19.69
C GLY A 191 26.76 1.39 -20.17
N GLU A 192 27.65 1.17 -21.13
CA GLU A 192 28.46 2.21 -21.77
C GLU A 192 27.55 3.15 -22.58
N ILE A 193 27.62 4.45 -22.29
CA ILE A 193 26.85 5.48 -23.01
C ILE A 193 27.65 5.81 -24.26
N GLN A 194 27.18 5.35 -25.42
CA GLN A 194 27.74 5.78 -26.70
C GLN A 194 27.38 7.24 -26.93
N HIS A 195 28.41 8.09 -26.95
CA HIS A 195 28.33 9.45 -27.46
C HIS A 195 28.23 9.38 -29.00
N VAL A 196 27.11 9.83 -29.54
CA VAL A 196 27.00 10.15 -30.97
C VAL A 196 27.54 11.58 -31.13
N ALA A 197 28.64 11.68 -31.88
CA ALA A 197 29.18 12.94 -32.39
C ALA A 197 28.41 13.40 -33.64
#